data_AF-A0A433TT22-F1
#
_entry.id   AF-A0A433TT22-F1
#
_cell.length_a   1.000
_cell.length_b   1.000
_cell.length_c   1.000
_cell.angle_alpha   90.00
_cell.angle_beta   90.00
_cell.angle_gamma   90.00
#
_symmetry.space_group_name_H-M   'P 1'
#
loop_
_entity.id
_entity.type
_entity.pdbx_description
1 polymer ?
#
loop_
_entity_poly.entity_id
_entity_poly.type
_entity_poly.pdbx_seq_one_letter_code
_entity_poly.pdbx_strand_id
1 'polypeptide(L)'
;MWTNNPKGRYFHAIAPQVGPRACPGESIAKMELFLYLASMIQRFELHPAEPGQLPSLEPQIGMIYFPQPFQLRFVERQPIPLTMTSAWAHRWLWGRAVSVLEGFLVYFLGLSSMYILMAIAVDRYIAISKPLLGAKITKKMAVLSCAMCFVGGFLWSALPLMGWNEYTLEGAGISSSVVWESTDPSYTSYIYAIFFACLVLPLVVMFYAYHGVLRTVSSSSR
;
A
#
# COMPACT_ATOMS: atom_id res chain seq x y z
N MET A 1 19.90 26.51 -14.56
CA MET A 1 20.91 27.26 -15.34
C MET A 1 21.95 26.25 -15.78
N TRP A 2 22.05 25.99 -17.09
CA TRP A 2 22.94 24.98 -17.67
C TRP A 2 24.30 25.60 -17.92
N THR A 3 25.38 25.04 -17.37
CA THR A 3 26.75 25.43 -17.74
C THR A 3 27.33 24.39 -18.70
N ASN A 4 27.86 24.87 -19.82
CA ASN A 4 28.45 24.09 -20.90
C ASN A 4 29.79 23.49 -20.44
N ASN A 5 30.02 22.20 -20.68
CA ASN A 5 31.33 21.56 -20.55
C ASN A 5 31.67 20.86 -21.87
N PRO A 6 32.83 21.13 -22.50
CA PRO A 6 33.21 20.61 -23.81
C PRO A 6 33.53 19.09 -23.88
N LYS A 7 33.07 18.27 -22.92
CA LYS A 7 33.34 16.82 -22.88
C LYS A 7 32.10 15.95 -22.70
N GLY A 8 31.04 16.19 -23.50
CA GLY A 8 30.11 15.18 -24.03
C GLY A 8 29.51 14.10 -23.10
N ARG A 9 29.48 14.27 -21.78
CA ARG A 9 28.85 13.33 -20.83
C ARG A 9 27.69 14.03 -20.13
N TYR A 10 26.49 13.79 -20.62
CA TYR A 10 25.25 14.14 -19.94
C TYR A 10 25.12 13.24 -18.71
N PHE A 11 25.45 13.76 -17.54
CA PHE A 11 25.17 13.07 -16.28
C PHE A 11 23.67 13.05 -16.03
N HIS A 12 23.14 11.84 -15.86
CA HIS A 12 21.79 11.56 -15.39
C HIS A 12 21.55 12.33 -14.08
N ALA A 13 20.56 13.21 -14.06
CA ALA A 13 20.10 13.88 -12.86
C ALA A 13 19.49 12.84 -11.91
N ILE A 14 20.26 12.44 -10.90
CA ILE A 14 19.75 11.76 -9.71
C ILE A 14 19.05 12.85 -8.87
N ALA A 15 17.79 12.59 -8.53
CA ALA A 15 16.93 13.48 -7.76
C ALA A 15 17.43 13.64 -6.29
N PRO A 16 16.84 14.55 -5.49
CA PRO A 16 17.55 15.53 -4.67
C PRO A 16 18.00 14.95 -3.32
N GLN A 17 19.29 14.60 -3.17
CA GLN A 17 19.85 14.36 -1.82
C GLN A 17 21.38 14.22 -1.70
N VAL A 18 22.17 14.61 -2.70
CA VAL A 18 23.65 14.50 -2.58
C VAL A 18 24.24 15.82 -2.13
N GLY A 19 24.14 16.08 -0.82
CA GLY A 19 24.93 17.10 -0.11
C GLY A 19 26.03 16.44 0.74
N PRO A 20 27.14 17.13 1.05
CA PRO A 20 28.32 16.57 1.73
C PRO A 20 28.13 16.16 3.21
N ARG A 21 26.89 16.12 3.71
CA ARG A 21 26.53 15.66 5.06
C ARG A 21 25.43 14.59 5.03
N ALA A 22 25.36 13.79 3.97
CA ALA A 22 24.35 12.74 3.83
C ALA A 22 24.66 11.58 4.79
N CYS A 23 23.93 11.51 5.90
CA CYS A 23 23.95 10.34 6.78
C CYS A 23 23.04 9.26 6.15
N PRO A 24 23.54 8.02 5.90
CA PRO A 24 22.69 6.92 5.42
C PRO A 24 21.43 6.71 6.29
N GLY A 25 21.59 6.92 7.60
CA GLY A 25 20.52 6.86 8.58
C GLY A 25 19.50 7.99 8.52
N GLU A 26 19.72 9.07 7.77
CA GLU A 26 18.74 10.17 7.64
C GLU A 26 17.49 9.71 6.87
N SER A 27 17.68 8.93 5.79
CA SER A 27 16.58 8.36 5.02
C SER A 27 15.76 7.37 5.85
N ILE A 28 16.45 6.55 6.65
CA ILE A 28 15.84 5.58 7.56
C ILE A 28 15.11 6.28 8.70
N ALA A 29 15.74 7.28 9.35
CA ALA A 29 15.15 8.04 10.44
C ALA A 29 13.93 8.84 10.00
N LYS A 30 13.93 9.39 8.77
CA LYS A 30 12.76 10.06 8.20
C LYS A 30 11.61 9.08 7.94
N MET A 31 11.91 7.86 7.49
CA MET A 31 10.89 6.82 7.29
C MET A 31 10.31 6.36 8.63
N GLU A 32 11.15 6.05 9.62
CA GLU A 32 10.73 5.67 10.97
C GLU A 32 9.92 6.78 11.66
N LEU A 33 10.38 8.03 11.60
CA LEU A 33 9.67 9.18 12.17
C LEU A 33 8.31 9.37 11.48
N PHE A 34 8.26 9.22 10.15
CA PHE A 34 7.02 9.27 9.41
C PHE A 34 6.07 8.15 9.81
N LEU A 35 6.56 6.91 9.93
CA LEU A 35 5.75 5.77 10.37
C LEU A 35 5.23 5.97 11.80
N TYR A 36 6.07 6.47 12.71
CA TYR A 36 5.68 6.78 14.07
C TYR A 36 4.61 7.88 14.13
N LEU A 37 4.83 9.02 13.48
CA LEU A 37 3.86 10.12 13.41
C LEU A 37 2.56 9.70 12.71
N ALA A 38 2.66 8.99 11.59
CA ALA A 38 1.51 8.46 10.89
C ALA A 38 0.75 7.48 11.78
N SER A 39 1.43 6.58 12.50
CA SER A 39 0.79 5.65 13.43
C SER A 39 0.08 6.39 14.56
N MET A 40 0.67 7.47 15.09
CA MET A 40 0.09 8.26 16.17
C MET A 40 -1.15 9.03 15.68
N ILE A 41 -1.07 9.69 14.53
CA ILE A 41 -2.18 10.44 13.92
C ILE A 41 -3.30 9.51 13.43
N GLN A 42 -2.96 8.28 13.00
CA GLN A 42 -3.93 7.30 12.55
C GLN A 42 -4.66 6.62 13.73
N ARG A 43 -3.97 6.38 14.85
CA ARG A 43 -4.51 5.67 16.01
C ARG A 43 -5.15 6.55 17.07
N PHE A 44 -4.83 7.83 17.14
CA PHE A 44 -5.33 8.72 18.20
C PHE A 44 -5.99 9.96 17.62
N GLU A 45 -7.15 10.30 18.16
CA GLU A 45 -7.78 11.60 17.97
C GLU A 45 -7.37 12.49 19.15
N LEU A 46 -6.76 13.63 18.84
CA LEU A 46 -6.28 14.59 19.82
C LEU A 46 -7.45 15.48 20.23
N HIS A 47 -8.00 15.23 21.41
CA HIS A 47 -9.04 16.07 22.00
C HIS A 47 -8.43 17.04 23.03
N PRO A 48 -8.95 18.27 23.15
CA PRO A 48 -8.59 19.15 24.26
C PRO A 48 -8.99 18.53 25.61
N ALA A 49 -8.29 18.91 26.68
CA ALA A 49 -8.56 18.39 28.02
C ALA A 49 -10.01 18.61 28.49
N GLU A 50 -10.65 19.69 28.02
CA GLU A 50 -12.06 20.02 28.30
C GLU A 50 -12.86 20.15 26.98
N PRO A 51 -14.05 19.53 26.88
CA PRO A 51 -14.89 19.61 25.67
C PRO A 51 -15.30 21.06 25.36
N GLY A 52 -14.92 21.55 24.18
CA GLY A 52 -15.36 22.86 23.66
C GLY A 52 -14.43 24.04 23.93
N GLN A 53 -13.32 23.86 24.67
CA GLN A 53 -12.34 24.93 24.90
C GLN A 53 -11.07 24.68 24.06
N LEU A 54 -10.93 25.44 22.97
CA LEU A 54 -9.72 25.40 22.13
C LEU A 54 -8.55 26.06 22.88
N PRO A 55 -7.32 25.54 22.74
CA PRO A 55 -6.15 26.17 23.35
C PRO A 55 -5.93 27.58 22.77
N SER A 56 -5.50 28.52 23.61
CA SER A 56 -5.16 29.87 23.14
C SER A 56 -3.98 29.81 22.17
N LEU A 57 -4.14 30.49 21.03
CA LEU A 57 -3.12 30.63 19.98
C LEU A 57 -2.14 31.77 20.28
N GLU A 58 -2.27 32.43 21.43
CA GLU A 58 -1.39 33.52 21.82
C GLU A 58 0.01 33.01 22.18
N PRO A 59 1.07 33.50 21.51
CA PRO A 59 2.42 33.04 21.76
C PRO A 59 2.98 33.64 23.05
N GLN A 60 3.75 32.85 23.80
CA GLN A 60 4.55 33.34 24.89
C GLN A 60 5.87 33.89 24.34
N ILE A 61 6.18 35.15 24.65
CA ILE A 61 7.35 35.86 24.11
C ILE A 61 8.60 35.47 24.91
N GLY A 62 9.56 34.83 24.24
CA GLY A 62 10.90 34.52 24.72
C GLY A 62 11.94 34.67 23.59
N MET A 63 13.10 34.00 23.68
CA MET A 63 14.11 34.01 22.61
C MET A 63 13.62 33.35 21.31
N ILE A 64 12.63 32.46 21.41
CA ILE A 64 11.82 31.93 20.32
C ILE A 64 10.34 31.96 20.76
N TYR A 65 9.41 31.96 19.80
CA TYR A 65 7.98 31.91 20.08
C TYR A 65 7.60 30.51 20.56
N PHE A 66 7.11 30.40 21.80
CA PHE A 66 6.59 29.14 22.33
C PHE A 66 5.07 29.22 22.50
N PRO A 67 4.32 28.16 22.11
CA PRO A 67 2.93 28.05 22.51
C PRO A 67 2.84 27.87 24.02
N GLN A 68 1.75 28.33 24.64
CA GLN A 68 1.52 28.07 26.05
C GLN A 68 1.31 26.56 26.30
N PRO A 69 1.74 26.01 27.45
CA PRO A 69 1.52 24.60 27.77
C PRO A 69 0.01 24.28 27.80
N PHE A 70 -0.44 23.42 26.89
CA PHE A 70 -1.83 22.92 26.86
C PHE A 70 -1.86 21.41 27.05
N GLN A 71 -2.87 20.93 27.76
CA GLN A 71 -3.06 19.49 28.01
C GLN A 71 -3.90 18.88 26.88
N LEU A 72 -3.41 17.79 26.30
CA LEU A 72 -4.12 17.02 25.29
C LEU A 72 -4.59 15.69 25.86
N ARG A 73 -5.82 15.31 25.53
CA ARG A 73 -6.36 13.98 25.75
C ARG A 73 -6.20 13.18 24.46
N PHE A 74 -5.35 12.15 24.50
CA PHE A 74 -5.26 11.16 23.44
C PHE A 74 -6.43 10.20 23.61
N VAL A 75 -7.46 10.38 22.79
CA VAL A 75 -8.54 9.40 22.69
C VAL A 75 -8.16 8.46 21.57
N GLU A 76 -8.16 7.15 21.83
CA GLU A 76 -7.96 6.18 20.76
C GLU A 76 -9.02 6.44 19.67
N ARG A 77 -8.53 6.77 18.49
CA ARG A 77 -9.37 7.00 17.32
C ARG A 77 -10.02 5.67 17.02
N GLN A 78 -11.34 5.62 17.11
CA GLN A 78 -12.13 4.46 16.68
C GLN A 78 -11.62 4.05 15.28
N PRO A 79 -10.91 2.92 15.14
CA PRO A 79 -10.33 2.54 13.87
C PRO A 79 -11.48 2.18 12.92
N ILE A 80 -11.35 2.53 11.64
CA ILE A 80 -12.33 2.25 10.57
C ILE A 80 -12.90 0.81 10.69
N PRO A 81 -14.22 0.56 10.59
CA PRO A 81 -15.21 0.79 11.67
C PRO A 81 -15.96 -0.50 12.07
N LEU A 82 -15.63 -1.67 11.51
CA LEU A 82 -16.51 -2.86 11.56
C LEU A 82 -15.86 -4.09 12.19
N THR A 83 -14.63 -4.43 11.78
CA THR A 83 -13.86 -5.57 12.31
C THR A 83 -13.34 -5.28 13.72
N MET A 84 -12.89 -4.04 13.99
CA MET A 84 -12.42 -3.63 15.32
C MET A 84 -13.57 -3.66 16.33
N THR A 85 -14.72 -3.06 16.02
CA THR A 85 -15.92 -3.09 16.88
C THR A 85 -16.43 -4.52 17.10
N SER A 86 -16.38 -5.37 16.07
CA SER A 86 -16.71 -6.80 16.18
C SER A 86 -15.69 -7.57 17.02
N ALA A 87 -14.40 -7.21 16.95
CA ALA A 87 -13.33 -7.81 17.74
C ALA A 87 -13.48 -7.52 19.23
N TRP A 88 -13.83 -6.28 19.59
CA TRP A 88 -14.09 -5.90 20.98
C TRP A 88 -15.34 -6.59 21.54
N ALA A 89 -16.33 -6.84 20.69
CA ALA A 89 -17.54 -7.57 21.07
C ALA A 89 -17.41 -9.09 20.97
N HIS A 90 -16.27 -9.61 20.48
CA HIS A 90 -16.05 -11.02 20.14
C HIS A 90 -17.18 -11.66 19.29
N ARG A 91 -17.86 -10.85 18.46
CA ARG A 91 -18.95 -11.28 17.59
C ARG A 91 -19.19 -10.28 16.48
N TRP A 92 -19.74 -10.74 15.36
CA TRP A 92 -20.13 -9.87 14.27
C TRP A 92 -21.37 -9.05 14.62
N LEU A 93 -21.24 -7.72 14.62
CA LEU A 93 -22.31 -6.79 15.03
C LEU A 93 -23.13 -6.24 13.85
N TRP A 94 -22.62 -6.33 12.62
CA TRP A 94 -23.02 -5.43 11.52
C TRP A 94 -23.91 -6.10 10.45
N GLY A 95 -24.38 -7.32 10.70
CA GLY A 95 -25.27 -8.06 9.78
C GLY A 95 -24.57 -8.64 8.54
N ARG A 96 -25.25 -9.55 7.82
CA ARG A 96 -24.64 -10.33 6.72
C ARG A 96 -24.19 -9.49 5.53
N ALA A 97 -24.97 -8.48 5.14
CA ALA A 97 -24.63 -7.63 3.99
C ALA A 97 -23.30 -6.88 4.19
N VAL A 98 -23.04 -6.41 5.40
CA VAL A 98 -21.80 -5.69 5.73
C VAL A 98 -20.62 -6.66 5.77
N SER A 99 -20.83 -7.89 6.23
CA SER A 99 -19.81 -8.95 6.21
C SER A 99 -19.37 -9.28 4.78
N VAL A 100 -20.33 -9.49 3.89
CA VAL A 100 -20.04 -9.77 2.47
C VAL A 100 -19.32 -8.59 1.79
N LEU A 101 -19.75 -7.36 2.06
CA LEU A 101 -19.09 -6.17 1.51
C LEU A 101 -17.67 -6.00 2.05
N GLU A 102 -17.46 -6.25 3.34
CA GLU A 102 -16.14 -6.19 3.98
C GLU A 102 -15.20 -7.22 3.35
N GLY A 103 -15.63 -8.48 3.26
CA GLY A 103 -14.87 -9.54 2.59
C GLY A 103 -14.54 -9.19 1.14
N PHE A 104 -15.53 -8.70 0.38
CA PHE A 104 -15.33 -8.28 -1.02
C PHE A 104 -14.29 -7.16 -1.15
N LEU A 105 -14.38 -6.11 -0.33
CA LEU A 105 -13.48 -4.96 -0.40
C LEU A 105 -12.04 -5.34 -0.01
N VAL A 106 -11.89 -6.12 1.06
CA VAL A 106 -10.58 -6.62 1.50
C VAL A 106 -9.93 -7.46 0.38
N TYR A 107 -10.71 -8.34 -0.25
CA TYR A 107 -10.22 -9.16 -1.36
C TYR A 107 -9.87 -8.33 -2.60
N PHE A 108 -10.76 -7.42 -3.01
CA PHE A 108 -10.59 -6.56 -4.17
C PHE A 108 -9.31 -5.71 -4.05
N LEU A 109 -9.13 -5.05 -2.91
CA LEU A 109 -7.96 -4.20 -2.65
C LEU A 109 -6.69 -5.04 -2.51
N GLY A 110 -6.77 -6.21 -1.86
CA GLY A 110 -5.67 -7.15 -1.74
C GLY A 110 -5.17 -7.62 -3.11
N LEU A 111 -6.05 -8.13 -3.96
CA LEU A 111 -5.71 -8.61 -5.30
C LEU A 111 -5.21 -7.48 -6.21
N SER A 112 -5.87 -6.32 -6.18
CA SER A 112 -5.44 -5.16 -6.96
C SER A 112 -4.02 -4.73 -6.56
N SER A 113 -3.69 -4.74 -5.26
CA SER A 113 -2.35 -4.40 -4.78
C SER A 113 -1.29 -5.38 -5.27
N MET A 114 -1.57 -6.68 -5.25
CA MET A 114 -0.65 -7.71 -5.76
C MET A 114 -0.38 -7.52 -7.26
N TYR A 115 -1.42 -7.27 -8.06
CA TYR A 115 -1.24 -7.00 -9.49
C TYR A 115 -0.51 -5.69 -9.77
N ILE A 116 -0.72 -4.65 -8.96
CA ILE A 116 0.03 -3.39 -9.08
C ILE A 116 1.51 -3.62 -8.79
N LEU A 117 1.86 -4.38 -7.75
CA LEU A 117 3.25 -4.72 -7.44
C LEU A 117 3.92 -5.47 -8.60
N MET A 118 3.21 -6.44 -9.19
CA MET A 118 3.66 -7.14 -10.39
C MET A 118 3.89 -6.17 -11.56
N ALA A 119 2.96 -5.25 -11.81
CA ALA A 119 3.08 -4.25 -12.88
C ALA A 119 4.25 -3.30 -12.66
N ILE A 120 4.50 -2.88 -11.41
CA ILE A 120 5.66 -2.06 -11.03
C ILE A 120 6.96 -2.82 -11.30
N ALA A 121 7.05 -4.10 -10.94
CA ALA A 121 8.23 -4.91 -11.20
C ALA A 121 8.55 -4.99 -12.71
N VAL A 122 7.53 -5.18 -13.55
CA VAL A 122 7.68 -5.21 -15.01
C VAL A 122 8.10 -3.85 -15.56
N ASP A 123 7.48 -2.75 -15.11
CA ASP A 123 7.85 -1.39 -15.50
C ASP A 123 9.32 -1.09 -15.18
N ARG A 124 9.77 -1.45 -13.97
CA ARG A 124 11.18 -1.30 -13.56
C ARG A 124 12.12 -2.14 -14.41
N TYR A 125 11.75 -3.38 -14.72
CA TYR A 125 12.53 -4.23 -15.62
C TYR A 125 12.67 -3.62 -17.02
N ILE A 126 11.58 -3.13 -17.60
CA ILE A 126 11.60 -2.51 -18.93
C ILE A 126 12.47 -1.24 -18.92
N ALA A 127 12.29 -0.38 -17.93
CA ALA A 127 13.03 0.89 -17.83
C ALA A 127 14.55 0.69 -17.67
N ILE A 128 14.98 -0.30 -16.90
CA ILE A 128 16.40 -0.53 -16.59
C ILE A 128 17.07 -1.47 -17.59
N SER A 129 16.45 -2.62 -17.87
CA SER A 129 17.06 -3.68 -18.70
C SER A 129 16.81 -3.50 -20.20
N LYS A 130 15.80 -2.71 -20.60
CA LYS A 130 15.38 -2.53 -22.01
C LYS A 130 15.13 -1.06 -22.35
N PRO A 131 16.15 -0.18 -22.34
CA PRO A 131 15.99 1.27 -22.47
C PRO A 131 15.30 1.71 -23.78
N LEU A 132 15.48 0.97 -24.89
CA LEU A 132 14.81 1.23 -26.16
C LEU A 132 13.30 0.98 -26.11
N LEU A 133 12.86 0.01 -25.31
CA LEU A 133 11.45 -0.29 -25.09
C LEU A 133 10.87 0.65 -24.03
N GLY A 134 11.66 0.98 -22.99
CA GLY A 134 11.32 1.98 -21.97
C GLY A 134 11.04 3.36 -22.55
N ALA A 135 11.79 3.79 -23.57
CA ALA A 135 11.53 5.05 -24.27
C ALA A 135 10.16 5.12 -24.97
N LYS A 136 9.56 3.96 -25.29
CA LYS A 136 8.21 3.87 -25.90
C LYS A 136 7.09 3.79 -24.86
N ILE A 137 7.40 3.59 -23.58
CA ILE A 137 6.40 3.54 -22.51
C ILE A 137 5.86 4.95 -22.28
N THR A 138 4.57 5.12 -22.57
CA THR A 138 3.87 6.39 -22.37
C THR A 138 3.10 6.38 -21.04
N LYS A 139 2.82 7.56 -20.48
CA LYS A 139 1.95 7.70 -19.29
C LYS A 139 0.58 7.02 -19.47
N LYS A 140 0.05 7.03 -20.70
CA LYS A 140 -1.23 6.36 -21.04
C LYS A 140 -1.15 4.84 -20.83
N MET A 141 -0.04 4.21 -21.21
CA MET A 141 0.16 2.78 -20.99
C MET A 141 0.30 2.43 -19.51
N ALA A 142 0.93 3.30 -18.71
CA ALA A 142 1.02 3.12 -17.25
C ALA A 142 -0.37 3.21 -16.59
N VAL A 143 -1.18 4.20 -16.98
CA VAL A 143 -2.57 4.33 -16.50
C VAL A 143 -3.43 3.14 -16.93
N LEU A 144 -3.28 2.69 -18.17
CA LEU A 144 -3.95 1.48 -18.67
C LEU A 144 -3.55 0.24 -17.87
N SER A 145 -2.25 0.10 -17.53
CA SER A 145 -1.76 -0.99 -16.67
C SER A 145 -2.43 -0.98 -15.30
N CYS A 146 -2.46 0.17 -14.62
CA CYS A 146 -3.15 0.31 -13.34
C CYS A 146 -4.64 -0.05 -13.45
N ALA A 147 -5.32 0.44 -14.50
CA ALA A 147 -6.72 0.12 -14.74
C ALA A 147 -6.94 -1.40 -14.94
N MET A 148 -6.05 -2.07 -15.68
CA MET A 148 -6.10 -3.53 -15.85
C MET A 148 -5.89 -4.27 -14.52
N CYS A 149 -5.01 -3.79 -13.64
CA CYS A 149 -4.84 -4.37 -12.31
C CYS A 149 -6.11 -4.29 -11.46
N PHE A 150 -6.80 -3.15 -11.47
CA PHE A 150 -8.08 -2.99 -10.76
C PHE A 150 -9.18 -3.83 -11.38
N VAL A 151 -9.29 -3.90 -12.72
CA VAL A 151 -10.27 -4.76 -13.39
C VAL A 151 -10.00 -6.23 -13.05
N GLY A 152 -8.75 -6.68 -13.07
CA GLY A 152 -8.36 -8.04 -12.67
C GLY A 152 -8.72 -8.33 -11.21
N GLY A 153 -8.40 -7.42 -10.30
CA GLY A 153 -8.76 -7.54 -8.88
C GLY A 153 -10.27 -7.62 -8.67
N PHE A 154 -11.05 -6.80 -9.39
CA PHE A 154 -12.52 -6.80 -9.32
C PHE A 154 -13.13 -8.09 -9.85
N LEU A 155 -12.61 -8.60 -10.98
CA LEU A 155 -13.11 -9.84 -11.58
C LEU A 155 -12.95 -10.99 -10.58
N TRP A 156 -11.76 -11.18 -10.01
CA TRP A 156 -11.52 -12.27 -9.07
C TRP A 156 -12.29 -12.11 -7.75
N SER A 157 -12.46 -10.88 -7.23
CA SER A 157 -13.27 -10.64 -6.03
C SER A 157 -14.77 -10.75 -6.26
N ALA A 158 -15.26 -10.58 -7.50
CA ALA A 158 -16.67 -10.71 -7.83
C ALA A 158 -17.11 -12.18 -8.04
N LEU A 159 -16.20 -13.10 -8.39
CA LEU A 159 -16.52 -14.50 -8.65
C LEU A 159 -17.14 -15.25 -7.44
N PRO A 160 -16.71 -15.02 -6.18
CA PRO A 160 -17.43 -15.53 -5.01
C PRO A 160 -18.87 -15.01 -4.92
N LEU A 161 -19.16 -13.79 -5.36
CA LEU A 161 -20.55 -13.28 -5.36
C LEU A 161 -21.43 -13.95 -6.41
N MET A 162 -20.83 -14.54 -7.45
CA MET A 162 -21.51 -15.26 -8.53
C MET A 162 -21.71 -16.76 -8.23
N GLY A 163 -21.28 -17.24 -7.07
CA GLY A 163 -21.49 -18.62 -6.61
C GLY A 163 -20.33 -19.59 -6.89
N TRP A 164 -19.18 -19.12 -7.36
CA TRP A 164 -17.98 -19.98 -7.44
C TRP A 164 -17.33 -20.22 -6.06
N ASN A 165 -17.59 -19.32 -5.11
CA ASN A 165 -17.30 -19.47 -3.68
C ASN A 165 -18.37 -18.66 -2.90
N GLU A 166 -18.21 -18.45 -1.60
CA GLU A 166 -19.08 -17.61 -0.78
C GLU A 166 -18.23 -16.81 0.22
N TYR A 167 -18.63 -15.56 0.49
CA TYR A 167 -18.08 -14.79 1.60
C TYR A 167 -18.81 -15.13 2.89
N THR A 168 -18.10 -15.74 3.84
CA THR A 168 -18.63 -16.10 5.16
C THR A 168 -17.73 -15.58 6.27
N LEU A 169 -18.27 -15.53 7.49
CA LEU A 169 -17.49 -15.16 8.67
C LEU A 169 -16.48 -16.27 8.97
N GLU A 170 -15.20 -15.89 9.07
CA GLU A 170 -14.13 -16.81 9.41
C GLU A 170 -14.15 -17.12 10.92
N GLY A 171 -13.62 -18.28 11.35
CA GLY A 171 -13.88 -18.92 12.65
C GLY A 171 -13.87 -18.07 13.94
N ALA A 172 -13.19 -16.92 13.98
CA ALA A 172 -13.25 -15.99 15.10
C ALA A 172 -14.53 -15.12 15.13
N GLY A 173 -15.33 -15.11 14.06
CA GLY A 173 -16.59 -14.36 13.94
C GLY A 173 -16.41 -12.83 13.86
N ILE A 174 -15.20 -12.36 13.55
CA ILE A 174 -14.84 -10.94 13.57
C ILE A 174 -14.52 -10.36 12.18
N SER A 175 -14.22 -11.22 11.20
CA SER A 175 -13.84 -10.85 9.82
C SER A 175 -14.42 -11.83 8.82
N SER A 176 -14.61 -11.37 7.60
CA SER A 176 -15.22 -12.17 6.53
C SER A 176 -14.16 -12.57 5.51
N SER A 177 -14.18 -13.84 5.10
CA SER A 177 -13.29 -14.35 4.06
C SER A 177 -14.02 -15.33 3.15
N VAL A 178 -13.35 -15.76 2.08
CA VAL A 178 -13.88 -16.82 1.22
C VAL A 178 -13.83 -18.15 1.97
N VAL A 179 -14.71 -19.09 1.62
CA VAL A 179 -14.67 -20.43 2.20
C VAL A 179 -13.41 -21.15 1.73
N TRP A 180 -12.46 -21.33 2.65
CA TRP A 180 -11.19 -22.01 2.41
C TRP A 180 -11.29 -23.53 2.57
N GLU A 181 -12.19 -24.00 3.42
CA GLU A 181 -12.35 -25.41 3.77
C GLU A 181 -13.78 -25.86 3.46
N SER A 182 -13.93 -26.64 2.40
CA SER A 182 -15.21 -27.23 1.99
C SER A 182 -14.96 -28.45 1.12
N THR A 183 -15.91 -29.40 1.14
CA THR A 183 -15.85 -30.60 0.27
C THR A 183 -16.42 -30.33 -1.12
N ASP A 184 -17.05 -29.17 -1.33
CA ASP A 184 -17.66 -28.79 -2.59
C ASP A 184 -16.60 -28.55 -3.69
N PRO A 185 -16.69 -29.22 -4.85
CA PRO A 185 -15.73 -29.07 -5.94
C PRO A 185 -15.65 -27.63 -6.48
N SER A 186 -16.78 -26.91 -6.49
CA SER A 186 -16.84 -25.51 -6.94
C SER A 186 -15.92 -24.63 -6.09
N TYR A 187 -16.09 -24.65 -4.76
CA TYR A 187 -15.34 -23.82 -3.83
C TYR A 187 -13.86 -24.17 -3.83
N THR A 188 -13.55 -25.47 -3.82
CA THR A 188 -12.18 -25.99 -3.90
C THR A 188 -11.48 -25.55 -5.19
N SER A 189 -12.17 -25.62 -6.34
CA SER A 189 -11.61 -25.20 -7.63
C SER A 189 -11.28 -23.70 -7.68
N TYR A 190 -12.12 -22.86 -7.06
CA TYR A 190 -11.86 -21.43 -6.95
C TYR A 190 -10.58 -21.14 -6.16
N ILE A 191 -10.36 -21.82 -5.02
CA ILE A 191 -9.14 -21.64 -4.20
C ILE A 191 -7.87 -21.99 -4.99
N TYR A 192 -7.88 -23.08 -5.75
CA TYR A 192 -6.76 -23.39 -6.62
C TYR A 192 -6.57 -22.34 -7.72
N ALA A 193 -7.66 -21.87 -8.33
CA ALA A 193 -7.58 -20.85 -9.38
C ALA A 193 -6.93 -19.54 -8.88
N ILE A 194 -7.35 -19.02 -7.73
CA ILE A 194 -6.75 -17.82 -7.14
C ILE A 194 -5.30 -18.04 -6.72
N PHE A 195 -4.94 -19.24 -6.23
CA PHE A 195 -3.57 -19.55 -5.84
C PHE A 195 -2.63 -19.44 -7.05
N PHE A 196 -2.99 -20.02 -8.19
CA PHE A 196 -2.16 -19.93 -9.38
C PHE A 196 -2.19 -18.52 -10.00
N ALA A 197 -3.37 -17.92 -10.14
CA ALA A 197 -3.54 -16.65 -10.86
C ALA A 197 -3.09 -15.41 -10.06
N CYS A 198 -3.22 -15.44 -8.72
CA CYS A 198 -2.99 -14.28 -7.86
C CYS A 198 -1.73 -14.41 -6.99
N LEU A 199 -1.18 -15.61 -6.82
CA LEU A 199 0.07 -15.82 -6.08
C LEU A 199 1.20 -16.29 -7.00
N VAL A 200 1.05 -17.46 -7.63
CA VAL A 200 2.15 -18.07 -8.40
C VAL A 200 2.54 -17.19 -9.60
N LEU A 201 1.56 -16.74 -10.39
CA LEU A 201 1.82 -15.91 -11.56
C LEU A 201 2.52 -14.58 -11.19
N PRO A 202 2.02 -13.78 -10.23
CA PRO A 202 2.73 -12.58 -9.80
C PRO A 202 4.14 -12.84 -9.28
N LEU A 203 4.35 -13.91 -8.49
CA LEU A 203 5.66 -14.27 -7.97
C LEU A 203 6.66 -14.63 -9.09
N VAL A 204 6.24 -15.44 -10.06
CA VAL A 204 7.09 -15.83 -11.19
C VAL A 204 7.48 -14.62 -12.03
N VAL A 205 6.51 -13.74 -12.32
CA VAL A 205 6.75 -12.50 -13.08
C VAL A 205 7.71 -11.58 -12.33
N MET A 206 7.49 -11.38 -11.03
CA MET A 206 8.39 -10.58 -10.19
C MET A 206 9.80 -11.16 -10.15
N PHE A 207 9.95 -12.46 -9.95
CA PHE A 207 11.27 -13.11 -9.91
C PHE A 207 12.02 -12.92 -11.24
N TYR A 208 11.35 -13.13 -12.37
CA TYR A 208 11.94 -12.92 -13.69
C TYR A 208 12.37 -11.46 -13.91
N ALA A 209 11.48 -10.52 -13.60
CA ALA A 209 11.74 -9.09 -13.75
C ALA A 209 12.95 -8.63 -12.92
N TYR A 210 12.98 -8.98 -11.62
CA TYR A 210 14.08 -8.60 -10.73
C TYR A 210 15.40 -9.25 -11.11
N HIS A 211 15.39 -10.53 -11.46
CA HIS A 211 16.61 -11.20 -11.90
C HIS A 211 17.18 -10.58 -13.18
N GLY A 212 16.32 -10.16 -14.12
CA GLY A 212 16.71 -9.40 -15.29
C GLY A 212 17.37 -8.06 -14.97
N VAL A 213 16.81 -7.31 -14.02
CA VAL A 213 17.37 -6.04 -13.52
C VAL A 213 18.76 -6.25 -12.93
N LEU A 214 18.92 -7.24 -12.04
CA LEU A 214 20.20 -7.54 -11.37
C LEU A 214 21.29 -7.91 -12.38
N ARG A 215 20.96 -8.66 -13.42
CA ARG A 215 21.89 -8.98 -14.51
C ARG A 215 22.36 -7.74 -15.25
N THR A 216 21.45 -6.81 -15.57
CA THR A 216 21.82 -5.57 -16.26
C THR A 216 22.70 -4.66 -15.38
N VAL A 217 22.35 -4.51 -14.11
CA VAL A 217 23.13 -3.67 -13.17
C VAL A 217 24.54 -4.24 -12.96
N SER A 218 24.68 -5.55 -12.78
CA SER A 218 26.00 -6.17 -12.62
C SER A 218 26.87 -6.07 -13.86
N SER A 219 26.29 -6.12 -15.07
CA SER A 219 27.02 -5.90 -16.33
C SER A 219 27.45 -4.45 -16.54
N SER A 220 26.72 -3.48 -15.99
CA SER A 220 27.02 -2.05 -16.12
C SER A 220 28.02 -1.54 -15.07
N SER A 221 28.25 -2.32 -14.01
CA SER A 221 29.21 -2.03 -12.95
C SER A 221 30.65 -2.48 -13.28
N ARG A 222 30.84 -3.21 -14.38
CA ARG A 222 32.16 -3.56 -14.94
C ARG A 222 32.47 -2.63 -16.10
#